data_AF-A0A7C7JG72-F1
#
_entry.id   AF-A0A7C7JG72-F1
#
_cell.length_a   1.000
_cell.length_b   1.000
_cell.length_c   1.000
_cell.angle_alpha   90.00
_cell.angle_beta   90.00
_cell.angle_gamma   90.00
#
_symmetry.space_group_name_H-M   'P 1'
#
loop_
_entity.id
_entity.type
_entity.pdbx_description
1 polymer ?
#
loop_
_entity_poly.entity_id
_entity_poly.type
_entity_poly.pdbx_seq_one_letter_code
_entity_poly.pdbx_strand_id
1 'polypeptide(L)'
;MKRNLSAIFAIAIFFISIGIKQANAQFTGYTVELDTIFFGANTPTPEDTFDPEGLLEFYGAYRVYANFTNQNDVLSAIYSDVGALGTPPMFISAPCGCHNPVTTSMAMDASNSSLFWPTFPEYEYDTYWTIGMESADDLGGTLPSTIGLLNGSSICNASTDNGSVFTAGTPSNTIAGADLRVLIAQITTCGDWSLQACIQTFVSGNQTNIQQSCPDLLEIAHIYNDGECVNDADGDGICDEMEVAGCLEEGACNYEPDATDDSMDCDYSCFGCTDVLACNFAELATIDDFSCEFLSCAGCMIPYACNYDFEATIGDNSCILPGDPCDDGDPNSVNDFIQDIDCSCLGYGCHDTEACNYAPDAINDPTVCNYISLYSITGEIQPTANMLLSYSYPNTTGSTYDWVSTSGDVTDGEGTSDVAVSWWGSGAGTLCVTETNSGGCSGDQVCLSVNITPVSVSEIDNSAIEVFPTPASTELFINLSKWSSEEANLTLRDASGRMVWALKAINQTTIDMSSLPRGSYILQIDVQGLTPTHKRVILN
;
A
#
# COMPACT_ATOMS: atom_id res chain seq x y z
N MET A 1 43.53 -21.30 15.69
CA MET A 1 42.14 -21.85 15.76
C MET A 1 42.19 -23.33 16.14
N LYS A 2 41.37 -23.80 17.11
CA LYS A 2 41.21 -25.25 17.39
C LYS A 2 40.25 -25.87 16.36
N ARG A 3 40.72 -26.70 15.44
CA ARG A 3 39.83 -27.58 14.67
C ARG A 3 39.68 -28.89 15.45
N ASN A 4 38.54 -29.09 16.08
CA ASN A 4 38.22 -30.29 16.83
C ASN A 4 37.76 -31.36 15.83
N LEU A 5 38.67 -32.25 15.47
CA LEU A 5 38.53 -33.19 14.36
C LEU A 5 38.03 -34.52 14.88
N SER A 6 36.86 -34.55 15.52
CA SER A 6 36.32 -35.77 16.14
C SER A 6 36.00 -36.92 15.14
N ALA A 7 36.48 -36.87 13.90
CA ALA A 7 36.22 -37.85 12.84
C ALA A 7 37.34 -38.02 11.78
N ILE A 8 38.55 -37.47 11.95
CA ILE A 8 39.66 -37.82 11.05
C ILE A 8 40.39 -39.04 11.64
N PHE A 9 40.19 -40.19 11.01
CA PHE A 9 41.10 -41.32 11.17
C PHE A 9 42.46 -40.87 10.63
N ALA A 10 43.41 -40.55 11.51
CA ALA A 10 44.81 -40.42 11.11
C ALA A 10 45.16 -41.63 10.24
N ILE A 11 45.83 -41.42 9.10
CA ILE A 11 46.18 -42.47 8.15
C ILE A 11 47.10 -43.47 8.85
N ALA A 12 46.49 -44.48 9.47
CA ALA A 12 47.20 -45.63 9.98
C ALA A 12 47.67 -46.41 8.76
N ILE A 13 48.97 -46.41 8.49
CA ILE A 13 49.59 -47.36 7.57
C ILE A 13 49.45 -48.73 8.24
N PHE A 14 48.29 -49.36 8.03
CA PHE A 14 48.04 -50.73 8.47
C PHE A 14 48.96 -51.65 7.67
N PHE A 15 50.13 -51.96 8.22
CA PHE A 15 50.68 -53.29 7.98
C PHE A 15 49.76 -54.27 8.72
N ILE A 16 48.75 -54.78 8.00
CA ILE A 16 48.02 -55.97 8.41
C ILE A 16 49.04 -57.11 8.45
N SER A 17 49.71 -57.27 9.59
CA SER A 17 50.33 -58.50 9.97
C SER A 17 49.19 -59.42 10.41
N ILE A 18 48.79 -60.34 9.53
CA ILE A 18 47.99 -61.51 9.92
C ILE A 18 48.91 -62.40 10.77
N GLY A 19 49.17 -61.98 11.99
CA GLY A 19 49.73 -62.78 13.06
C GLY A 19 48.62 -63.54 13.75
N ILE A 20 48.33 -64.76 13.31
CA ILE A 20 47.36 -65.65 13.97
C ILE A 20 47.80 -65.89 15.42
N LYS A 21 47.19 -65.24 16.43
CA LYS A 21 47.15 -65.74 17.82
C LYS A 21 45.85 -65.36 18.57
N GLN A 22 45.13 -66.42 18.94
CA GLN A 22 43.98 -66.56 19.86
C GLN A 22 42.64 -65.88 19.49
N ALA A 23 41.72 -66.71 18.98
CA ALA A 23 40.32 -66.40 18.70
C ALA A 23 39.43 -66.10 19.94
N ASN A 24 39.99 -65.62 21.06
CA ASN A 24 39.25 -65.33 22.31
C ASN A 24 39.84 -64.16 23.14
N ALA A 25 40.72 -63.33 22.57
CA ALA A 25 41.22 -62.13 23.27
C ALA A 25 40.11 -61.08 23.35
N GLN A 26 39.84 -60.56 24.56
CA GLN A 26 38.87 -59.47 24.75
C GLN A 26 39.39 -58.15 24.18
N PHE A 27 40.71 -57.96 24.14
CA PHE A 27 41.35 -56.82 23.49
C PHE A 27 41.56 -57.08 22.00
N THR A 28 41.19 -56.11 21.17
CA THR A 28 41.24 -56.24 19.71
C THR A 28 42.32 -55.38 19.05
N GLY A 29 42.91 -54.42 19.76
CA GLY A 29 43.94 -53.53 19.22
C GLY A 29 43.76 -52.09 19.66
N TYR A 30 44.61 -51.20 19.15
CA TYR A 30 44.51 -49.76 19.39
C TYR A 30 43.78 -49.04 18.26
N THR A 31 43.06 -47.98 18.60
CA THR A 31 42.59 -46.94 17.67
C THR A 31 43.25 -45.63 18.04
N VAL A 32 43.61 -44.82 17.04
CA VAL A 32 44.14 -43.47 17.21
C VAL A 32 43.20 -42.50 16.54
N GLU A 33 42.86 -41.44 17.26
CA GLU A 33 42.07 -40.31 16.75
C GLU A 33 42.95 -39.06 16.81
N LEU A 34 43.03 -38.31 15.70
CA LEU A 34 43.62 -36.99 15.70
C LEU A 34 42.57 -36.01 16.23
N ASP A 35 42.80 -35.46 17.42
CA ASP A 35 41.86 -34.60 18.12
C ASP A 35 41.96 -33.14 17.65
N THR A 36 43.19 -32.60 17.65
CA THR A 36 43.46 -31.19 17.33
C THR A 36 44.77 -31.07 16.57
N ILE A 37 44.81 -30.18 15.56
CA ILE A 37 46.04 -29.70 14.91
C ILE A 37 46.21 -28.22 15.23
N PHE A 38 47.44 -27.83 15.54
CA PHE A 38 47.81 -26.47 15.89
C PHE A 38 48.46 -25.77 14.68
N PHE A 39 48.06 -24.53 14.43
CA PHE A 39 48.54 -23.69 13.34
C PHE A 39 49.04 -22.37 13.91
N GLY A 40 50.21 -21.90 13.45
CA GLY A 40 50.83 -20.67 13.93
C GLY A 40 50.24 -19.39 13.31
N ALA A 41 50.74 -18.24 13.75
CA ALA A 41 50.25 -16.91 13.35
C ALA A 41 50.45 -16.54 11.87
N ASN A 42 51.23 -17.33 11.10
CA ASN A 42 51.50 -17.08 9.67
C ASN A 42 50.78 -18.08 8.74
N THR A 43 50.08 -19.08 9.28
CA THR A 43 49.16 -19.93 8.52
C THR A 43 47.88 -19.14 8.23
N PRO A 44 47.25 -19.31 7.05
CA PRO A 44 46.14 -18.45 6.57
C PRO A 44 44.83 -18.73 7.31
N THR A 45 44.80 -18.51 8.63
CA THR A 45 43.59 -18.61 9.45
C THR A 45 43.48 -17.40 10.38
N PRO A 46 42.26 -16.94 10.73
CA PRO A 46 42.08 -15.75 11.55
C PRO A 46 42.61 -15.95 12.97
N GLU A 47 43.37 -14.96 13.47
CA GLU A 47 43.90 -14.77 14.82
C GLU A 47 44.04 -16.02 15.71
N ASP A 48 45.21 -16.65 15.70
CA ASP A 48 45.53 -17.68 16.68
C ASP A 48 45.77 -17.08 18.08
N THR A 49 44.73 -17.13 18.91
CA THR A 49 44.77 -16.66 20.30
C THR A 49 45.25 -17.73 21.29
N PHE A 50 45.41 -18.97 20.83
CA PHE A 50 45.76 -20.12 21.67
C PHE A 50 47.29 -20.26 21.84
N ASP A 51 48.05 -20.13 20.76
CA ASP A 51 49.51 -20.21 20.78
C ASP A 51 50.13 -19.00 20.07
N PRO A 52 50.08 -17.80 20.70
CA PRO A 52 50.58 -16.57 20.09
C PRO A 52 52.09 -16.58 19.83
N GLU A 53 52.82 -17.54 20.42
CA GLU A 53 54.26 -17.73 20.21
C GLU A 53 54.58 -18.79 19.13
N GLY A 54 53.58 -19.54 18.64
CA GLY A 54 53.74 -20.59 17.63
C GLY A 54 54.55 -21.80 18.09
N LEU A 55 54.58 -22.08 19.40
CA LEU A 55 55.35 -23.19 20.00
C LEU A 55 54.83 -24.58 19.63
N LEU A 56 53.55 -24.69 19.31
CA LEU A 56 52.86 -25.91 18.90
C LEU A 56 52.53 -25.92 17.41
N GLU A 57 53.04 -24.99 16.62
CA GLU A 57 52.81 -24.97 15.17
C GLU A 57 53.10 -26.34 14.53
N PHE A 58 52.10 -26.87 13.81
CA PHE A 58 52.06 -28.21 13.21
C PHE A 58 52.10 -29.40 14.17
N TYR A 59 51.92 -29.21 15.47
CA TYR A 59 51.67 -30.32 16.38
C TYR A 59 50.25 -30.87 16.15
N GLY A 60 50.13 -32.19 16.20
CA GLY A 60 48.85 -32.89 16.33
C GLY A 60 48.73 -33.51 17.71
N ALA A 61 47.59 -33.28 18.37
CA ALA A 61 47.17 -33.97 19.58
C ALA A 61 46.39 -35.23 19.20
N TYR A 62 46.92 -36.40 19.56
CA TYR A 62 46.38 -37.71 19.25
C TYR A 62 45.84 -38.39 20.52
N ARG A 63 44.63 -38.92 20.45
CA ARG A 63 44.02 -39.75 21.50
C ARG A 63 44.13 -41.22 21.12
N VAL A 64 44.75 -42.02 22.00
CA VAL A 64 44.96 -43.45 21.77
C VAL A 64 44.04 -44.27 22.64
N TYR A 65 43.23 -45.10 22.02
CA TYR A 65 42.24 -45.94 22.69
C TYR A 65 42.60 -47.42 22.57
N ALA A 66 42.42 -48.18 23.64
CA ALA A 66 42.40 -49.65 23.61
C ALA A 66 40.98 -50.14 23.35
N ASN A 67 40.79 -51.00 22.34
CA ASN A 67 39.48 -51.52 21.95
C ASN A 67 39.20 -52.91 22.53
N PHE A 68 37.93 -53.14 22.86
CA PHE A 68 37.46 -54.36 23.52
C PHE A 68 36.29 -55.01 22.79
N THR A 69 36.03 -56.28 23.09
CA THR A 69 34.88 -57.02 22.53
C THR A 69 33.63 -56.97 23.40
N ASN A 70 33.74 -56.53 24.65
CA ASN A 70 32.62 -56.47 25.59
C ASN A 70 32.62 -55.17 26.40
N GLN A 71 31.43 -54.56 26.54
CA GLN A 71 31.23 -53.32 27.29
C GLN A 71 31.60 -53.42 28.79
N ASN A 72 31.64 -54.62 29.34
CA ASN A 72 32.00 -54.86 30.74
C ASN A 72 33.47 -55.24 30.92
N ASP A 73 34.27 -55.32 29.84
CA ASP A 73 35.70 -55.55 29.97
C ASP A 73 36.37 -54.37 30.68
N VAL A 74 37.37 -54.68 31.50
CA VAL A 74 38.06 -53.68 32.31
C VAL A 74 39.54 -53.67 31.98
N LEU A 75 40.05 -52.52 31.53
CA LEU A 75 41.48 -52.26 31.38
C LEU A 75 42.10 -52.00 32.75
N SER A 76 42.85 -52.97 33.27
CA SER A 76 43.42 -52.89 34.61
C SER A 76 44.84 -52.32 34.65
N ALA A 77 45.61 -52.53 33.58
CA ALA A 77 46.98 -52.05 33.48
C ALA A 77 47.44 -51.94 32.02
N ILE A 78 48.31 -50.96 31.79
CA ILE A 78 49.23 -50.86 30.66
C ILE A 78 50.62 -51.16 31.21
N TYR A 79 51.38 -52.05 30.59
CA TYR A 79 52.62 -52.54 31.19
C TYR A 79 53.64 -53.06 30.18
N SER A 80 54.86 -53.25 30.68
CA SER A 80 55.89 -54.10 30.11
C SER A 80 56.67 -54.78 31.23
N ASP A 81 57.04 -56.05 31.02
CA ASP A 81 58.02 -56.80 31.80
C ASP A 81 58.82 -57.72 30.86
N VAL A 82 59.82 -57.12 30.19
CA VAL A 82 60.72 -57.78 29.25
C VAL A 82 61.45 -58.94 29.94
N GLY A 83 61.87 -58.73 31.19
CA GLY A 83 62.71 -59.68 31.94
C GLY A 83 61.95 -60.93 32.39
N ALA A 84 60.75 -60.78 32.95
CA ALA A 84 60.00 -61.89 33.51
C ALA A 84 58.95 -62.47 32.56
N LEU A 85 58.32 -61.64 31.72
CA LEU A 85 57.22 -62.05 30.83
C LEU A 85 57.61 -62.07 29.35
N GLY A 86 58.79 -61.57 28.98
CA GLY A 86 59.25 -61.54 27.58
C GLY A 86 58.39 -60.64 26.69
N THR A 87 57.74 -59.63 27.27
CA THR A 87 56.97 -58.62 26.52
C THR A 87 57.90 -57.70 25.74
N PRO A 88 57.41 -57.01 24.70
CA PRO A 88 58.12 -55.85 24.15
C PRO A 88 58.21 -54.72 25.19
N PRO A 89 59.21 -53.81 25.09
CA PRO A 89 59.30 -52.64 25.96
C PRO A 89 58.12 -51.68 25.75
N MET A 90 57.75 -50.94 26.81
CA MET A 90 56.71 -49.91 26.75
C MET A 90 57.32 -48.54 26.42
N PHE A 91 56.86 -47.87 25.38
CA PHE A 91 57.36 -46.55 24.98
C PHE A 91 56.37 -45.75 24.12
N ILE A 92 56.59 -44.44 24.09
CA ILE A 92 56.14 -43.51 23.04
C ILE A 92 57.41 -42.98 22.38
N SER A 93 57.50 -43.08 21.06
CA SER A 93 58.63 -42.55 20.29
C SER A 93 58.10 -41.50 19.33
N ALA A 94 58.43 -40.24 19.63
CA ALA A 94 58.11 -39.08 18.80
C ALA A 94 59.44 -38.35 18.48
N PRO A 95 60.10 -38.64 17.34
CA PRO A 95 61.45 -38.17 17.02
C PRO A 95 61.60 -36.65 16.94
N CYS A 96 60.56 -35.94 16.52
CA CYS A 96 60.56 -34.46 16.47
C CYS A 96 60.35 -33.81 17.86
N GLY A 97 60.08 -34.63 18.88
CA GLY A 97 59.68 -34.18 20.21
C GLY A 97 58.17 -34.25 20.41
N CYS A 98 57.72 -33.98 21.63
CA CYS A 98 56.32 -33.88 21.95
C CYS A 98 56.09 -32.78 22.99
N HIS A 99 54.86 -32.29 23.03
CA HIS A 99 54.45 -31.31 24.01
C HIS A 99 54.32 -31.99 25.38
N ASN A 100 55.14 -31.55 26.32
CA ASN A 100 55.06 -31.94 27.71
C ASN A 100 55.46 -30.77 28.62
N PRO A 101 54.52 -29.87 28.95
CA PRO A 101 54.79 -28.73 29.83
C PRO A 101 54.96 -29.17 31.29
N VAL A 102 54.47 -30.36 31.68
CA VAL A 102 54.52 -30.85 33.06
C VAL A 102 55.46 -32.05 33.21
N THR A 103 56.72 -31.74 33.51
CA THR A 103 57.79 -32.75 33.53
C THR A 103 57.80 -33.67 34.78
N THR A 104 56.75 -33.70 35.59
CA THR A 104 56.77 -34.40 36.90
C THR A 104 56.42 -35.88 36.79
N SER A 105 55.55 -36.27 35.85
CA SER A 105 55.05 -37.64 35.70
C SER A 105 54.86 -38.02 34.23
N MET A 106 55.01 -39.30 33.89
CA MET A 106 54.65 -39.85 32.57
C MET A 106 53.19 -40.31 32.48
N ALA A 107 52.48 -40.41 33.61
CA ALA A 107 51.06 -40.73 33.66
C ALA A 107 50.25 -39.54 34.16
N MET A 108 48.94 -39.55 33.87
CA MET A 108 47.98 -38.54 34.35
C MET A 108 48.15 -38.25 35.83
N ASP A 109 48.65 -37.05 36.13
CA ASP A 109 48.91 -36.54 37.48
C ASP A 109 47.99 -35.33 37.79
N ALA A 110 47.86 -35.00 39.07
CA ALA A 110 46.95 -33.99 39.61
C ALA A 110 47.18 -32.56 39.08
N SER A 111 48.29 -32.32 38.38
CA SER A 111 48.62 -31.04 37.73
C SER A 111 47.79 -30.77 36.47
N ASN A 112 47.31 -31.79 35.75
CA ASN A 112 46.52 -31.63 34.54
C ASN A 112 45.01 -31.71 34.83
N SER A 113 44.53 -30.78 35.66
CA SER A 113 43.10 -30.61 35.93
C SER A 113 42.47 -29.66 34.92
N SER A 114 41.28 -30.02 34.44
CA SER A 114 40.48 -29.21 33.50
C SER A 114 40.19 -27.81 34.03
N LEU A 115 40.20 -27.63 35.35
CA LEU A 115 40.08 -26.33 36.03
C LEU A 115 41.16 -25.31 35.63
N PHE A 116 42.33 -25.76 35.16
CA PHE A 116 43.44 -24.87 34.79
C PHE A 116 43.47 -24.56 33.30
N TRP A 117 42.83 -25.34 32.43
CA TRP A 117 42.87 -25.15 30.98
C TRP A 117 42.40 -23.77 30.50
N PRO A 118 41.42 -23.09 31.12
CA PRO A 118 41.07 -21.73 30.71
C PRO A 118 42.19 -20.70 30.94
N THR A 119 43.10 -20.96 31.88
CA THR A 119 44.23 -20.07 32.22
C THR A 119 45.54 -20.52 31.59
N PHE A 120 45.72 -21.83 31.41
CA PHE A 120 46.86 -22.48 30.78
C PHE A 120 46.34 -23.49 29.74
N PRO A 121 45.86 -23.03 28.58
CA PRO A 121 45.25 -23.88 27.55
C PRO A 121 46.19 -24.98 27.04
N GLU A 122 47.50 -24.74 27.10
CA GLU A 122 48.54 -25.67 26.70
C GLU A 122 48.62 -26.92 27.60
N TYR A 123 48.07 -26.89 28.82
CA TYR A 123 48.08 -28.05 29.72
C TYR A 123 47.10 -29.15 29.27
N GLU A 124 46.01 -28.76 28.59
CA GLU A 124 45.03 -29.71 28.03
C GLU A 124 45.70 -30.73 27.11
N TYR A 125 46.73 -30.29 26.38
CA TYR A 125 47.38 -31.07 25.33
C TYR A 125 48.71 -31.70 25.75
N ASP A 126 48.97 -31.83 27.06
CA ASP A 126 50.14 -32.54 27.58
C ASP A 126 50.19 -33.99 27.06
N THR A 127 51.39 -34.53 26.87
CA THR A 127 51.62 -35.92 26.46
C THR A 127 51.72 -36.80 27.70
N TYR A 128 50.85 -37.80 27.80
CA TYR A 128 50.76 -38.66 28.99
C TYR A 128 50.21 -40.05 28.71
N TRP A 129 50.47 -40.98 29.62
CA TRP A 129 49.75 -42.24 29.75
C TRP A 129 48.56 -42.13 30.69
N THR A 130 47.50 -42.86 30.41
CA THR A 130 46.28 -42.86 31.24
C THR A 130 45.58 -44.22 31.19
N ILE A 131 44.54 -44.38 32.00
CA ILE A 131 43.54 -45.42 31.84
C ILE A 131 42.19 -44.74 31.99
N GLY A 132 41.60 -44.32 30.87
CA GLY A 132 40.29 -43.70 30.74
C GLY A 132 40.08 -42.36 31.47
N MET A 133 41.16 -41.69 31.87
CA MET A 133 41.11 -40.32 32.38
C MET A 133 41.61 -39.36 31.30
N GLU A 134 40.82 -38.32 30.98
CA GLU A 134 41.17 -37.18 30.14
C GLU A 134 41.72 -36.00 30.96
N SER A 135 41.26 -35.87 32.21
CA SER A 135 41.74 -34.85 33.15
C SER A 135 41.83 -35.40 34.58
N ALA A 136 42.55 -34.71 35.47
CA ALA A 136 42.66 -35.15 36.86
C ALA A 136 41.34 -35.07 37.66
N ASP A 137 40.34 -34.37 37.14
CA ASP A 137 39.04 -34.10 37.79
C ASP A 137 37.84 -34.76 37.10
N ASP A 138 38.06 -35.75 36.22
CA ASP A 138 36.94 -36.48 35.60
C ASP A 138 36.12 -37.24 36.66
N LEU A 139 34.83 -36.91 36.71
CA LEU A 139 33.91 -37.42 37.72
C LEU A 139 33.71 -38.94 37.61
N GLY A 140 33.91 -39.64 38.73
CA GLY A 140 33.72 -41.10 38.84
C GLY A 140 34.95 -41.93 38.52
N GLY A 141 35.97 -41.31 37.92
CA GLY A 141 37.25 -41.96 37.64
C GLY A 141 38.17 -42.06 38.86
N THR A 142 39.23 -42.86 38.72
CA THR A 142 40.36 -42.90 39.67
C THR A 142 41.65 -42.78 38.90
N LEU A 143 42.51 -41.83 39.32
CA LEU A 143 43.82 -41.61 38.73
C LEU A 143 44.66 -42.91 38.74
N PRO A 144 45.23 -43.31 37.60
CA PRO A 144 46.13 -44.46 37.54
C PRO A 144 47.36 -44.25 38.42
N SER A 145 47.82 -45.34 39.04
CA SER A 145 49.10 -45.43 39.72
C SER A 145 50.18 -45.91 38.76
N THR A 146 51.44 -45.57 39.06
CA THR A 146 52.58 -45.99 38.23
C THR A 146 53.63 -46.72 39.04
N ILE A 147 54.36 -47.60 38.37
CA ILE A 147 55.55 -48.25 38.91
C ILE A 147 56.57 -48.46 37.78
N GLY A 148 57.84 -48.25 38.07
CA GLY A 148 58.93 -48.53 37.12
C GLY A 148 59.01 -47.60 35.91
N LEU A 149 58.21 -46.52 35.85
CA LEU A 149 58.31 -45.51 34.79
C LEU A 149 59.43 -44.50 35.06
N LEU A 150 59.94 -43.91 33.98
CA LEU A 150 60.93 -42.84 34.01
C LEU A 150 60.28 -41.47 34.30
N ASN A 151 61.07 -40.41 34.24
CA ASN A 151 60.59 -39.04 34.45
C ASN A 151 59.77 -38.54 33.24
N GLY A 152 58.72 -37.75 33.49
CA GLY A 152 57.83 -37.15 32.49
C GLY A 152 58.57 -36.47 31.32
N SER A 153 59.64 -35.72 31.61
CA SER A 153 60.50 -35.05 30.61
C SER A 153 61.08 -35.95 29.51
N SER A 154 61.06 -37.27 29.70
CA SER A 154 61.59 -38.24 28.75
C SER A 154 60.51 -39.01 27.98
N ILE A 155 59.22 -38.71 28.19
CA ILE A 155 58.10 -39.56 27.74
C ILE A 155 58.14 -39.94 26.26
N CYS A 156 58.66 -39.06 25.40
CA CYS A 156 58.64 -39.23 23.95
C CYS A 156 59.87 -39.91 23.34
N ASN A 157 60.81 -40.34 24.18
CA ASN A 157 61.96 -41.14 23.75
C ASN A 157 62.38 -42.19 24.81
N ALA A 158 61.60 -42.32 25.89
CA ALA A 158 61.86 -43.24 26.99
C ALA A 158 61.32 -44.63 26.67
N SER A 159 62.16 -45.64 26.83
CA SER A 159 61.78 -47.04 26.80
C SER A 159 61.77 -47.62 28.21
N THR A 160 60.67 -48.29 28.57
CA THR A 160 60.49 -48.94 29.87
C THR A 160 60.39 -50.44 29.70
N ASP A 161 61.41 -51.17 30.18
CA ASP A 161 61.50 -52.63 30.09
C ASP A 161 60.76 -53.35 31.23
N ASN A 162 60.53 -52.66 32.36
CA ASN A 162 59.81 -53.19 33.51
C ASN A 162 59.07 -52.06 34.23
N GLY A 163 57.80 -51.87 33.87
CA GLY A 163 56.97 -50.82 34.43
C GLY A 163 55.52 -50.95 34.03
N SER A 164 54.66 -50.21 34.73
CA SER A 164 53.23 -50.24 34.50
C SER A 164 52.54 -48.95 34.92
N VAL A 165 51.51 -48.59 34.16
CA VAL A 165 50.41 -47.71 34.57
C VAL A 165 49.24 -48.63 34.92
N PHE A 166 48.68 -48.53 36.12
CA PHE A 166 47.63 -49.46 36.57
C PHE A 166 46.62 -48.77 37.49
N THR A 167 45.43 -49.32 37.56
CA THR A 167 44.39 -48.89 38.51
C THR A 167 44.09 -50.00 39.51
N ALA A 168 43.88 -49.65 40.77
CA ALA A 168 43.39 -50.60 41.77
C ALA A 168 41.86 -50.75 41.66
N GLY A 169 41.38 -52.00 41.57
CA GLY A 169 39.95 -52.29 41.45
C GLY A 169 39.41 -52.07 40.04
N THR A 170 38.14 -51.68 39.94
CA THR A 170 37.41 -51.47 38.67
C THR A 170 36.64 -50.14 38.72
N PRO A 171 37.34 -48.99 38.84
CA PRO A 171 36.71 -47.67 38.78
C PRO A 171 36.08 -47.44 37.40
N SER A 172 35.15 -46.48 37.25
CA SER A 172 34.36 -46.40 36.02
C SER A 172 35.18 -46.07 34.77
N ASN A 173 36.28 -45.32 34.91
CA ASN A 173 37.19 -44.98 33.82
C ASN A 173 37.90 -46.18 33.20
N THR A 174 37.95 -47.33 33.87
CA THR A 174 38.66 -48.50 33.35
C THR A 174 37.76 -49.44 32.54
N ILE A 175 36.45 -49.18 32.53
CA ILE A 175 35.43 -50.04 31.92
C ILE A 175 35.26 -49.62 30.45
N ALA A 176 35.29 -50.58 29.52
CA ALA A 176 35.19 -50.34 28.08
C ALA A 176 33.91 -49.64 27.63
N GLY A 177 32.83 -49.71 28.41
CA GLY A 177 31.63 -48.92 28.15
C GLY A 177 30.91 -49.28 26.86
N ALA A 178 29.94 -48.45 26.48
CA ALA A 178 29.13 -48.66 25.28
C ALA A 178 29.93 -48.45 23.98
N ASP A 179 30.99 -47.65 24.05
CA ASP A 179 31.94 -47.35 22.99
C ASP A 179 33.02 -48.42 22.82
N LEU A 180 33.04 -49.44 23.71
CA LEU A 180 33.94 -50.59 23.69
C LEU A 180 35.42 -50.21 23.70
N ARG A 181 35.77 -49.07 24.28
CA ARG A 181 37.13 -48.54 24.25
C ARG A 181 37.50 -47.81 25.53
N VAL A 182 38.79 -47.73 25.82
CA VAL A 182 39.34 -46.99 26.97
C VAL A 182 40.54 -46.17 26.51
N LEU A 183 40.58 -44.88 26.85
CA LEU A 183 41.72 -44.01 26.55
C LEU A 183 42.97 -44.52 27.29
N ILE A 184 44.10 -44.62 26.59
CA ILE A 184 45.35 -45.13 27.16
C ILE A 184 46.51 -44.13 27.09
N ALA A 185 46.46 -43.17 26.18
CA ALA A 185 47.43 -42.11 26.07
C ALA A 185 46.87 -40.92 25.30
N GLN A 186 47.41 -39.74 25.60
CA GLN A 186 47.37 -38.58 24.72
C GLN A 186 48.80 -38.29 24.29
N ILE A 187 49.02 -38.09 22.98
CA ILE A 187 50.34 -37.77 22.42
C ILE A 187 50.20 -36.53 21.59
N THR A 188 50.96 -35.48 21.93
CA THR A 188 50.94 -34.23 21.17
C THR A 188 52.31 -34.01 20.54
N THR A 189 52.43 -34.14 19.22
CA THR A 189 53.74 -34.16 18.52
C THR A 189 53.63 -33.57 17.11
N CYS A 190 54.75 -33.11 16.56
CA CYS A 190 54.91 -32.43 15.27
C CYS A 190 55.12 -33.36 14.06
N GLY A 191 55.17 -34.68 14.24
CA GLY A 191 55.63 -35.58 13.20
C GLY A 191 55.29 -37.04 13.50
N ASP A 192 55.77 -37.93 12.63
CA ASP A 192 55.52 -39.37 12.75
C ASP A 192 55.90 -39.88 14.14
N TRP A 193 55.08 -40.74 14.70
CA TRP A 193 55.31 -41.31 16.02
C TRP A 193 54.89 -42.77 16.11
N SER A 194 55.42 -43.45 17.12
CA SER A 194 55.08 -44.84 17.39
C SER A 194 54.86 -45.10 18.86
N LEU A 195 54.05 -46.13 19.15
CA LEU A 195 53.70 -46.53 20.50
C LEU A 195 53.72 -48.04 20.62
N GLN A 196 54.34 -48.53 21.70
CA GLN A 196 54.30 -49.93 22.08
C GLN A 196 53.93 -50.02 23.55
N ALA A 197 52.91 -50.81 23.86
CA ALA A 197 52.57 -51.19 25.22
C ALA A 197 51.85 -52.53 25.22
N CYS A 198 51.94 -53.29 26.32
CA CYS A 198 51.04 -54.40 26.56
C CYS A 198 49.91 -53.96 27.46
N ILE A 199 48.77 -54.65 27.41
CA ILE A 199 47.64 -54.38 28.27
C ILE A 199 47.17 -55.61 29.04
N GLN A 200 46.59 -55.35 30.20
CA GLN A 200 45.97 -56.36 31.06
C GLN A 200 44.48 -56.07 31.22
N THR A 201 43.65 -57.05 30.87
CA THR A 201 42.20 -56.94 30.87
C THR A 201 41.59 -57.90 31.90
N PHE A 202 40.62 -57.42 32.68
CA PHE A 202 39.71 -58.29 33.43
C PHE A 202 38.48 -58.58 32.55
N VAL A 203 38.34 -59.82 32.12
CA VAL A 203 37.28 -60.24 31.21
C VAL A 203 35.93 -60.08 31.89
N SER A 204 35.06 -59.25 31.32
CA SER A 204 33.76 -58.86 31.89
C SER A 204 33.86 -58.37 33.35
N GLY A 205 34.97 -57.71 33.71
CA GLY A 205 35.22 -57.13 35.03
C GLY A 205 35.59 -58.14 36.12
N ASN A 206 35.76 -59.43 35.78
CA ASN A 206 36.16 -60.43 36.75
C ASN A 206 37.67 -60.39 37.00
N GLN A 207 38.08 -59.85 38.16
CA GLN A 207 39.49 -59.71 38.58
C GLN A 207 40.27 -61.04 38.70
N THR A 208 39.58 -62.20 38.71
CA THR A 208 40.23 -63.51 38.69
C THR A 208 40.43 -64.05 37.28
N ASN A 209 39.72 -63.50 36.29
CA ASN A 209 39.83 -63.87 34.88
C ASN A 209 40.61 -62.80 34.11
N ILE A 210 41.93 -62.91 34.19
CA ILE A 210 42.87 -61.93 33.62
C ILE A 210 43.33 -62.41 32.25
N GLN A 211 43.29 -61.50 31.27
CA GLN A 211 43.95 -61.67 29.99
C GLN A 211 45.04 -60.62 29.82
N GLN A 212 46.15 -61.03 29.19
CA GLN A 212 47.29 -60.18 28.90
C GLN A 212 47.55 -60.26 27.40
N SER A 213 47.69 -59.10 26.76
CA SER A 213 47.92 -59.01 25.32
C SER A 213 48.93 -57.92 24.99
N CYS A 214 49.81 -58.22 24.04
CA CYS A 214 50.78 -57.29 23.50
C CYS A 214 50.52 -57.18 22.00
N PRO A 215 49.95 -56.07 21.51
CA PRO A 215 49.81 -55.83 20.08
C PRO A 215 51.17 -55.60 19.42
N ASP A 216 51.19 -55.67 18.10
CA ASP A 216 52.31 -55.22 17.27
C ASP A 216 52.55 -53.71 17.46
N LEU A 217 53.71 -53.22 17.00
CA LEU A 217 54.08 -51.81 17.08
C LEU A 217 53.04 -50.94 16.35
N LEU A 218 52.54 -49.91 17.02
CA LEU A 218 51.67 -48.90 16.43
C LEU A 218 52.54 -47.80 15.82
N GLU A 219 52.43 -47.58 14.52
CA GLU A 219 53.13 -46.50 13.78
C GLU A 219 52.08 -45.57 13.17
N ILE A 220 52.20 -44.27 13.43
CA ILE A 220 51.27 -43.24 12.97
C ILE A 220 52.04 -42.23 12.13
N ALA A 221 51.58 -42.03 10.90
CA ALA A 221 52.05 -40.98 10.02
C ALA A 221 51.36 -39.66 10.40
N HIS A 222 52.13 -38.60 10.58
CA HIS A 222 51.61 -37.27 10.85
C HIS A 222 51.18 -36.61 9.54
N ILE A 223 50.08 -35.86 9.56
CA ILE A 223 49.52 -35.23 8.35
C ILE A 223 50.37 -34.06 7.82
N TYR A 224 51.15 -33.42 8.70
CA TYR A 224 52.20 -32.46 8.35
C TYR A 224 53.59 -33.04 8.63
N ASN A 225 54.56 -32.84 7.75
CA ASN A 225 55.94 -33.23 7.98
C ASN A 225 56.85 -32.04 7.73
N ASP A 226 57.57 -31.60 8.76
CA ASP A 226 58.37 -30.36 8.75
C ASP A 226 57.57 -29.12 8.29
N GLY A 227 56.27 -29.08 8.61
CA GLY A 227 55.36 -27.96 8.27
C GLY A 227 54.77 -28.00 6.86
N GLU A 228 55.11 -29.01 6.06
CA GLU A 228 54.49 -29.24 4.75
C GLU A 228 53.43 -30.32 4.89
N CYS A 229 52.28 -30.10 4.25
CA CYS A 229 51.25 -31.14 4.21
C CYS A 229 51.73 -32.36 3.41
N VAL A 230 51.43 -33.56 3.90
CA VAL A 230 51.78 -34.83 3.23
C VAL A 230 50.84 -35.15 2.06
N ASN A 231 49.56 -34.74 2.14
CA ASN A 231 48.56 -34.91 1.10
C ASN A 231 47.78 -33.61 0.87
N ASP A 232 48.20 -32.86 -0.15
CA ASP A 232 47.66 -31.55 -0.53
C ASP A 232 47.49 -31.55 -2.06
N ALA A 233 46.25 -31.72 -2.51
CA ALA A 233 45.90 -31.93 -3.90
C ALA A 233 45.91 -30.62 -4.71
N ASP A 234 45.57 -29.49 -4.09
CA ASP A 234 45.40 -28.20 -4.75
C ASP A 234 46.59 -27.23 -4.52
N GLY A 235 47.46 -27.54 -3.56
CA GLY A 235 48.70 -26.85 -3.24
C GLY A 235 48.51 -25.59 -2.40
N ASP A 236 47.38 -25.45 -1.69
CA ASP A 236 47.07 -24.28 -0.86
C ASP A 236 47.74 -24.32 0.53
N GLY A 237 48.37 -25.44 0.88
CA GLY A 237 49.07 -25.66 2.15
C GLY A 237 48.19 -26.23 3.27
N ILE A 238 46.93 -26.57 2.99
CA ILE A 238 45.99 -27.25 3.86
C ILE A 238 45.86 -28.70 3.36
N CYS A 239 45.94 -29.66 4.27
CA CYS A 239 45.80 -31.06 3.87
C CYS A 239 44.39 -31.42 3.41
N ASP A 240 44.27 -32.30 2.41
CA ASP A 240 42.99 -32.79 1.87
C ASP A 240 42.05 -33.29 2.99
N GLU A 241 42.59 -33.98 4.01
CA GLU A 241 41.78 -34.49 5.12
C GLU A 241 41.23 -33.37 6.01
N MET A 242 41.84 -32.19 5.94
CA MET A 242 41.52 -30.98 6.69
C MET A 242 40.69 -29.98 5.87
N GLU A 243 40.42 -30.25 4.59
CA GLU A 243 39.69 -29.34 3.73
C GLU A 243 38.22 -29.23 4.11
N VAL A 244 37.70 -28.01 4.03
CA VAL A 244 36.28 -27.71 4.15
C VAL A 244 35.80 -27.20 2.81
N ALA A 245 35.04 -28.02 2.08
CA ALA A 245 34.48 -27.63 0.80
C ALA A 245 33.37 -26.58 0.99
N GLY A 246 33.50 -25.44 0.33
CA GLY A 246 32.51 -24.36 0.35
C GLY A 246 32.78 -23.33 -0.75
N CYS A 247 32.11 -22.18 -0.73
CA CYS A 247 32.40 -21.11 -1.68
C CYS A 247 33.42 -20.13 -1.08
N LEU A 248 34.57 -19.98 -1.74
CA LEU A 248 35.66 -19.08 -1.31
C LEU A 248 35.51 -17.63 -1.80
N GLU A 249 34.55 -17.34 -2.68
CA GLU A 249 34.39 -16.00 -3.24
C GLU A 249 33.52 -15.11 -2.34
N GLU A 250 34.10 -14.08 -1.71
CA GLU A 250 33.39 -13.12 -0.83
C GLU A 250 32.18 -12.44 -1.49
N GLY A 251 32.14 -12.40 -2.82
CA GLY A 251 31.04 -11.82 -3.59
C GLY A 251 29.86 -12.77 -3.84
N ALA A 252 29.94 -14.02 -3.40
CA ALA A 252 28.89 -15.01 -3.56
C ALA A 252 27.88 -14.98 -2.40
N CYS A 253 26.64 -15.36 -2.70
CA CYS A 253 25.52 -15.42 -1.77
C CYS A 253 25.69 -16.53 -0.71
N ASN A 254 26.42 -17.59 -1.07
CA ASN A 254 26.75 -18.72 -0.21
C ASN A 254 28.24 -18.72 0.18
N TYR A 255 28.89 -17.55 0.21
CA TYR A 255 30.26 -17.43 0.70
C TYR A 255 30.39 -18.06 2.09
N GLU A 256 31.36 -18.96 2.24
CA GLU A 256 31.64 -19.67 3.48
C GLU A 256 33.05 -19.30 3.97
N PRO A 257 33.17 -18.51 5.05
CA PRO A 257 34.47 -17.99 5.50
C PRO A 257 35.40 -19.06 6.09
N ASP A 258 34.86 -20.22 6.46
CA ASP A 258 35.62 -21.35 6.99
C ASP A 258 35.99 -22.38 5.92
N ALA A 259 35.52 -22.19 4.68
CA ALA A 259 35.88 -23.03 3.55
C ALA A 259 37.37 -22.87 3.24
N THR A 260 38.00 -23.98 2.90
CA THR A 260 39.40 -24.06 2.49
C THR A 260 39.57 -24.77 1.15
N ASP A 261 38.50 -25.39 0.64
CA ASP A 261 38.46 -25.96 -0.70
C ASP A 261 37.25 -25.35 -1.45
N ASP A 262 37.49 -24.93 -2.69
CA ASP A 262 36.43 -24.37 -3.53
C ASP A 262 35.54 -25.48 -4.07
N SER A 263 34.33 -25.56 -3.53
CA SER A 263 33.27 -26.44 -4.01
C SER A 263 32.83 -26.20 -5.46
N MET A 264 33.25 -25.09 -6.08
CA MET A 264 32.84 -24.63 -7.41
C MET A 264 31.31 -24.42 -7.53
N ASP A 265 30.60 -24.29 -6.42
CA ASP A 265 29.14 -24.11 -6.33
C ASP A 265 28.78 -22.72 -5.80
N CYS A 266 29.63 -21.71 -6.03
CA CYS A 266 29.37 -20.33 -5.66
C CYS A 266 28.09 -19.80 -6.35
N ASP A 267 27.12 -19.41 -5.53
CA ASP A 267 25.85 -18.82 -5.95
C ASP A 267 26.01 -17.31 -6.06
N TYR A 268 25.69 -16.76 -7.24
CA TYR A 268 25.68 -15.31 -7.50
C TYR A 268 24.27 -14.80 -7.81
N SER A 269 23.22 -15.53 -7.46
CA SER A 269 21.85 -15.20 -7.87
C SER A 269 21.10 -14.25 -6.93
N CYS A 270 21.70 -13.82 -5.81
CA CYS A 270 21.14 -12.88 -4.83
C CYS A 270 21.22 -11.39 -5.25
N PHE A 271 21.21 -11.15 -6.56
CA PHE A 271 21.01 -9.81 -7.11
C PHE A 271 19.53 -9.41 -7.01
N GLY A 272 19.28 -8.18 -6.60
CA GLY A 272 17.95 -7.60 -6.60
C GLY A 272 17.94 -6.30 -5.81
N CYS A 273 16.77 -5.68 -5.70
CA CYS A 273 16.64 -4.45 -4.92
C CYS A 273 16.83 -4.74 -3.42
N THR A 274 17.87 -4.15 -2.82
CA THR A 274 18.17 -4.27 -1.39
C THR A 274 17.56 -3.15 -0.53
N ASP A 275 16.91 -2.15 -1.14
CA ASP A 275 16.29 -1.04 -0.42
C ASP A 275 14.90 -1.46 0.10
N VAL A 276 14.77 -1.55 1.43
CA VAL A 276 13.53 -1.91 2.13
C VAL A 276 12.37 -0.93 1.88
N LEU A 277 12.65 0.25 1.34
CA LEU A 277 11.65 1.25 1.00
C LEU A 277 11.19 1.17 -0.46
N ALA A 278 11.80 0.32 -1.29
CA ALA A 278 11.40 0.14 -2.68
C ALA A 278 10.19 -0.79 -2.82
N CYS A 279 9.39 -0.55 -3.85
CA CYS A 279 8.20 -1.34 -4.15
C CYS A 279 8.53 -2.77 -4.62
N ASN A 280 9.71 -2.99 -5.19
CA ASN A 280 10.21 -4.29 -5.63
C ASN A 280 11.35 -4.82 -4.74
N PHE A 281 11.37 -4.44 -3.44
CA PHE A 281 12.32 -4.96 -2.47
C PHE A 281 12.37 -6.50 -2.50
N ALA A 282 13.58 -7.04 -2.63
CA ALA A 282 13.83 -8.47 -2.69
C ALA A 282 14.46 -8.94 -1.38
N GLU A 283 13.70 -9.63 -0.53
CA GLU A 283 14.13 -10.04 0.81
C GLU A 283 15.38 -10.94 0.82
N LEU A 284 15.62 -11.69 -0.25
CA LEU A 284 16.77 -12.58 -0.39
C LEU A 284 17.97 -11.93 -1.10
N ALA A 285 17.83 -10.68 -1.57
CA ALA A 285 18.93 -9.99 -2.23
C ALA A 285 19.91 -9.44 -1.20
N THR A 286 21.19 -9.75 -1.38
CA THR A 286 22.30 -9.18 -0.58
C THR A 286 23.17 -8.24 -1.41
N ILE A 287 22.97 -8.22 -2.73
CA ILE A 287 23.72 -7.39 -3.68
C ILE A 287 22.73 -6.56 -4.49
N ASP A 288 22.83 -5.24 -4.38
CA ASP A 288 22.00 -4.30 -5.14
C ASP A 288 22.35 -4.36 -6.63
N ASP A 289 21.34 -4.61 -7.46
CA ASP A 289 21.45 -4.59 -8.92
C ASP A 289 20.91 -3.28 -9.55
N PHE A 290 20.59 -2.30 -8.70
CA PHE A 290 19.97 -1.03 -9.09
C PHE A 290 18.58 -1.19 -9.74
N SER A 291 17.90 -2.32 -9.51
CA SER A 291 16.53 -2.53 -9.97
C SER A 291 15.47 -1.84 -9.12
N CYS A 292 15.83 -1.25 -7.98
CA CYS A 292 14.89 -0.61 -7.06
C CYS A 292 13.99 0.43 -7.76
N GLU A 293 12.68 0.29 -7.58
CA GLU A 293 11.68 1.23 -8.06
C GLU A 293 10.71 1.63 -6.95
N PHE A 294 10.19 2.85 -7.04
CA PHE A 294 9.43 3.52 -5.96
C PHE A 294 8.08 4.05 -6.44
N LEU A 295 7.59 3.61 -7.59
CA LEU A 295 6.39 4.15 -8.23
C LEU A 295 5.24 3.15 -8.29
N SER A 296 5.49 1.83 -8.37
CA SER A 296 4.40 0.86 -8.54
C SER A 296 3.51 0.70 -7.31
N CYS A 297 4.05 0.98 -6.13
CA CYS A 297 3.38 1.00 -4.84
C CYS A 297 3.18 2.43 -4.29
N ALA A 298 3.36 3.44 -5.14
CA ALA A 298 3.17 4.82 -4.79
C ALA A 298 1.71 5.23 -5.05
N GLY A 299 1.10 5.90 -4.07
CA GLY A 299 -0.27 6.35 -4.15
C GLY A 299 -0.67 7.15 -2.92
N CYS A 300 -1.97 7.44 -2.80
CA CYS A 300 -2.48 8.17 -1.65
C CYS A 300 -2.61 7.26 -0.43
N MET A 301 -1.81 7.52 0.61
CA MET A 301 -1.83 6.75 1.87
C MET A 301 -2.77 7.31 2.94
N ILE A 302 -3.55 8.37 2.67
CA ILE A 302 -4.42 9.02 3.66
C ILE A 302 -5.79 8.31 3.66
N PRO A 303 -6.21 7.61 4.74
CA PRO A 303 -7.44 6.79 4.74
C PRO A 303 -8.75 7.56 4.53
N TYR A 304 -8.73 8.89 4.68
CA TYR A 304 -9.88 9.76 4.50
C TYR A 304 -9.85 10.49 3.15
N ALA A 305 -8.89 10.18 2.27
CA ALA A 305 -8.82 10.73 0.92
C ALA A 305 -9.75 9.96 -0.04
N CYS A 306 -10.26 10.69 -1.01
CA CYS A 306 -11.18 10.18 -2.02
C CYS A 306 -10.53 9.22 -3.01
N ASN A 307 -9.22 9.34 -3.21
CA ASN A 307 -8.40 8.42 -4.01
C ASN A 307 -7.44 7.61 -3.13
N TYR A 308 -7.80 7.34 -1.87
CA TYR A 308 -7.01 6.48 -0.99
C TYR A 308 -6.71 5.14 -1.66
N ASP A 309 -5.43 4.79 -1.74
CA ASP A 309 -4.95 3.52 -2.23
C ASP A 309 -4.45 2.71 -1.03
N PHE A 310 -5.15 1.60 -0.76
CA PHE A 310 -4.82 0.74 0.37
C PHE A 310 -3.62 -0.17 0.11
N GLU A 311 -3.22 -0.34 -1.15
CA GLU A 311 -2.02 -1.09 -1.56
C GLU A 311 -0.78 -0.18 -1.60
N ALA A 312 -0.97 1.15 -1.52
CA ALA A 312 0.13 2.09 -1.51
C ALA A 312 0.93 2.02 -0.20
N THR A 313 2.23 1.78 -0.32
CA THR A 313 3.20 1.81 0.79
C THR A 313 4.06 3.07 0.77
N ILE A 314 3.99 3.84 -0.31
CA ILE A 314 4.72 5.11 -0.50
C ILE A 314 3.71 6.23 -0.85
N GLY A 315 3.82 7.36 -0.17
CA GLY A 315 2.99 8.54 -0.43
C GLY A 315 3.50 9.33 -1.63
N ASP A 316 2.68 9.52 -2.65
CA ASP A 316 3.04 10.26 -3.88
C ASP A 316 2.48 11.70 -3.94
N ASN A 317 1.89 12.17 -2.83
CA ASN A 317 1.17 13.45 -2.73
C ASN A 317 -0.02 13.59 -3.71
N SER A 318 -0.56 12.50 -4.25
CA SER A 318 -1.74 12.53 -5.12
C SER A 318 -3.07 12.63 -4.38
N CYS A 319 -3.06 12.59 -3.04
CA CYS A 319 -4.28 12.57 -2.22
C CYS A 319 -5.22 13.74 -2.53
N ILE A 320 -6.48 13.41 -2.82
CA ILE A 320 -7.62 14.31 -2.98
C ILE A 320 -8.46 14.21 -1.72
N LEU A 321 -8.57 15.29 -0.97
CA LEU A 321 -9.27 15.34 0.31
C LEU A 321 -10.61 16.05 0.19
N PRO A 322 -11.60 15.71 1.03
CA PRO A 322 -12.78 16.54 1.22
C PRO A 322 -12.42 18.01 1.51
N GLY A 323 -13.05 18.92 0.77
CA GLY A 323 -12.79 20.36 0.83
C GLY A 323 -11.73 20.87 -0.16
N ASP A 324 -11.02 19.98 -0.86
CA ASP A 324 -10.12 20.39 -1.94
C ASP A 324 -10.92 21.02 -3.09
N PRO A 325 -10.40 22.07 -3.74
CA PRO A 325 -11.06 22.69 -4.87
C PRO A 325 -11.10 21.73 -6.06
N CYS A 326 -12.21 21.71 -6.77
CA CYS A 326 -12.40 20.90 -7.97
C CYS A 326 -13.20 21.70 -9.02
N ASP A 327 -13.55 21.06 -10.13
CA ASP A 327 -14.40 21.62 -11.19
C ASP A 327 -15.33 20.49 -11.66
N ASP A 328 -16.63 20.63 -11.38
CA ASP A 328 -17.64 19.63 -11.76
C ASP A 328 -18.14 19.82 -13.21
N GLY A 329 -17.69 20.90 -13.86
CA GLY A 329 -18.06 21.29 -15.21
C GLY A 329 -19.46 21.91 -15.33
N ASP A 330 -20.18 22.12 -14.23
CA ASP A 330 -21.45 22.85 -14.23
C ASP A 330 -21.18 24.37 -14.24
N PRO A 331 -21.53 25.10 -15.32
CA PRO A 331 -21.31 26.54 -15.38
C PRO A 331 -22.21 27.35 -14.43
N ASN A 332 -23.23 26.72 -13.81
CA ASN A 332 -24.18 27.38 -12.92
C ASN A 332 -23.87 27.19 -11.42
N SER A 333 -22.90 26.33 -11.08
CA SER A 333 -22.35 26.20 -9.73
C SER A 333 -21.14 27.13 -9.56
N VAL A 334 -20.80 27.45 -8.31
CA VAL A 334 -19.60 28.22 -7.96
C VAL A 334 -18.87 27.63 -6.76
N ASN A 335 -17.56 27.85 -6.71
CA ASN A 335 -16.67 27.40 -5.64
C ASN A 335 -16.74 25.88 -5.40
N ASP A 336 -16.53 25.10 -6.45
CA ASP A 336 -16.65 23.65 -6.35
C ASP A 336 -15.57 23.05 -5.48
N PHE A 337 -15.98 22.08 -4.66
CA PHE A 337 -15.08 21.36 -3.77
C PHE A 337 -15.51 19.89 -3.64
N ILE A 338 -14.55 19.06 -3.25
CA ILE A 338 -14.77 17.64 -3.02
C ILE A 338 -15.62 17.45 -1.75
N GLN A 339 -16.73 16.74 -1.87
CA GLN A 339 -17.66 16.50 -0.78
C GLN A 339 -17.16 15.43 0.19
N ASP A 340 -17.43 15.62 1.48
CA ASP A 340 -17.02 14.71 2.57
C ASP A 340 -17.77 13.37 2.56
N ILE A 341 -18.99 13.33 2.02
CA ILE A 341 -19.85 12.15 2.12
C ILE A 341 -19.59 11.10 1.04
N ASP A 342 -19.30 11.54 -0.19
CA ASP A 342 -19.25 10.68 -1.37
C ASP A 342 -18.15 11.04 -2.36
N CYS A 343 -17.28 12.00 -2.01
CA CYS A 343 -16.18 12.45 -2.86
C CYS A 343 -16.61 12.99 -4.22
N SER A 344 -17.88 13.35 -4.38
CA SER A 344 -18.34 14.09 -5.54
C SER A 344 -17.71 15.48 -5.56
N CYS A 345 -17.45 16.00 -6.76
CA CYS A 345 -17.15 17.41 -6.92
C CYS A 345 -18.48 18.15 -7.08
N LEU A 346 -18.79 19.07 -6.18
CA LEU A 346 -20.00 19.89 -6.26
C LEU A 346 -19.69 21.33 -5.81
N GLY A 347 -20.24 22.30 -6.53
CA GLY A 347 -20.27 23.71 -6.12
C GLY A 347 -21.58 24.13 -5.46
N TYR A 348 -21.62 25.39 -5.04
CA TYR A 348 -22.84 26.04 -4.56
C TYR A 348 -23.69 26.51 -5.75
N GLY A 349 -24.97 26.15 -5.76
CA GLY A 349 -25.88 26.44 -6.87
C GLY A 349 -27.30 26.69 -6.40
N CYS A 350 -28.11 27.27 -7.30
CA CYS A 350 -29.48 27.65 -6.99
C CYS A 350 -30.45 26.49 -7.27
N HIS A 351 -31.29 26.12 -6.30
CA HIS A 351 -32.32 25.08 -6.49
C HIS A 351 -33.70 25.65 -6.84
N ASP A 352 -33.78 26.97 -7.04
CA ASP A 352 -34.99 27.61 -7.51
C ASP A 352 -35.11 27.43 -9.02
N THR A 353 -36.17 26.73 -9.45
CA THR A 353 -36.46 26.49 -10.87
C THR A 353 -36.73 27.77 -11.65
N GLU A 354 -37.01 28.88 -10.96
CA GLU A 354 -37.24 30.20 -11.56
C GLU A 354 -35.95 31.04 -11.68
N ALA A 355 -34.83 30.58 -11.11
CA ALA A 355 -33.54 31.27 -11.22
C ALA A 355 -32.82 30.96 -12.54
N CYS A 356 -32.09 31.94 -13.06
CA CYS A 356 -31.32 31.82 -14.30
C CYS A 356 -30.11 30.88 -14.20
N ASN A 357 -29.61 30.63 -13.00
CA ASN A 357 -28.54 29.68 -12.70
C ASN A 357 -29.06 28.50 -11.88
N TYR A 358 -30.25 28.00 -12.22
CA TYR A 358 -30.80 26.79 -11.63
C TYR A 358 -29.84 25.61 -11.86
N ALA A 359 -29.39 25.01 -10.76
CA ALA A 359 -28.46 23.88 -10.71
C ALA A 359 -29.04 22.83 -9.74
N PRO A 360 -29.79 21.82 -10.23
CA PRO A 360 -30.49 20.86 -9.38
C PRO A 360 -29.58 19.90 -8.63
N ASP A 361 -28.36 19.68 -9.14
CA ASP A 361 -27.40 18.73 -8.60
C ASP A 361 -26.34 19.39 -7.72
N ALA A 362 -26.30 20.73 -7.66
CA ALA A 362 -25.36 21.50 -6.86
C ALA A 362 -25.71 21.46 -5.35
N ILE A 363 -24.89 22.09 -4.51
CA ILE A 363 -25.21 22.34 -3.11
C ILE A 363 -26.13 23.56 -3.02
N ASN A 364 -27.30 23.42 -2.41
CA ASN A 364 -28.27 24.52 -2.35
C ASN A 364 -27.75 25.73 -1.58
N ASP A 365 -27.50 26.82 -2.30
CA ASP A 365 -27.24 28.14 -1.75
C ASP A 365 -28.14 29.18 -2.41
N PRO A 366 -29.23 29.60 -1.75
CA PRO A 366 -30.13 30.61 -2.28
C PRO A 366 -29.47 31.98 -2.53
N THR A 367 -28.30 32.25 -1.93
CA THR A 367 -27.61 33.53 -2.10
C THR A 367 -26.91 33.66 -3.45
N VAL A 368 -26.65 32.54 -4.13
CA VAL A 368 -26.07 32.55 -5.48
C VAL A 368 -27.13 32.65 -6.58
N CYS A 369 -28.43 32.56 -6.24
CA CYS A 369 -29.52 32.64 -7.21
C CYS A 369 -29.54 33.99 -7.95
N ASN A 370 -29.56 33.93 -9.27
CA ASN A 370 -29.64 35.09 -10.15
C ASN A 370 -30.99 35.09 -10.88
N TYR A 371 -31.68 36.22 -10.90
CA TYR A 371 -32.97 36.40 -11.54
C TYR A 371 -32.94 37.57 -12.53
N ILE A 372 -33.84 37.57 -13.50
CA ILE A 372 -34.07 38.74 -14.36
C ILE A 372 -34.54 39.90 -13.50
N SER A 373 -33.91 41.07 -13.66
CA SER A 373 -34.38 42.29 -12.99
C SER A 373 -35.72 42.74 -13.57
N LEU A 374 -36.73 42.89 -12.71
CA LEU A 374 -38.06 43.31 -13.11
C LEU A 374 -38.19 44.85 -13.12
N TYR A 375 -38.86 45.37 -14.14
CA TYR A 375 -39.17 46.79 -14.31
C TYR A 375 -40.68 46.99 -14.50
N SER A 376 -41.13 48.23 -14.75
CA SER A 376 -42.53 48.56 -14.99
C SER A 376 -42.79 48.92 -16.46
N ILE A 377 -43.91 48.48 -17.01
CA ILE A 377 -44.41 48.92 -18.33
C ILE A 377 -44.82 50.39 -18.28
N THR A 378 -44.42 51.17 -19.29
CA THR A 378 -44.77 52.57 -19.48
C THR A 378 -45.78 52.74 -20.62
N GLY A 379 -46.86 53.49 -20.39
CA GLY A 379 -47.87 53.79 -21.41
C GLY A 379 -49.15 54.40 -20.82
N GLU A 380 -50.17 54.60 -21.66
CA GLU A 380 -51.46 55.17 -21.24
C GLU A 380 -52.31 54.14 -20.47
N ILE A 381 -52.83 54.55 -19.31
CA ILE A 381 -53.63 53.69 -18.42
C ILE A 381 -55.14 53.87 -18.61
N GLN A 382 -55.58 54.90 -19.33
CA GLN A 382 -56.97 55.12 -19.71
C GLN A 382 -57.14 55.18 -21.25
N PRO A 383 -56.86 54.09 -21.98
CA PRO A 383 -56.98 54.09 -23.44
C PRO A 383 -58.44 54.26 -23.88
N THR A 384 -58.67 54.85 -25.06
CA THR A 384 -60.00 54.84 -25.70
C THR A 384 -60.06 53.71 -26.71
N ALA A 385 -61.21 53.02 -26.75
CA ALA A 385 -61.43 51.91 -27.68
C ALA A 385 -61.18 52.34 -29.14
N ASN A 386 -60.60 51.46 -29.93
CA ASN A 386 -60.20 51.65 -31.34
C ASN A 386 -59.06 52.68 -31.55
N MET A 387 -58.36 53.13 -30.51
CA MET A 387 -57.09 53.83 -30.65
C MET A 387 -55.91 52.87 -30.55
N LEU A 388 -54.93 53.08 -31.43
CA LEU A 388 -53.64 52.40 -31.41
C LEU A 388 -52.67 53.19 -30.52
N LEU A 389 -52.16 52.56 -29.46
CA LEU A 389 -51.28 53.20 -28.48
C LEU A 389 -50.00 52.38 -28.29
N SER A 390 -48.88 53.07 -28.07
CA SER A 390 -47.58 52.44 -27.83
C SER A 390 -47.31 52.28 -26.34
N TYR A 391 -46.75 51.14 -25.97
CA TYR A 391 -46.28 50.80 -24.63
C TYR A 391 -44.82 50.36 -24.71
N SER A 392 -44.06 50.59 -23.65
CA SER A 392 -42.66 50.22 -23.60
C SER A 392 -42.26 49.63 -22.25
N TYR A 393 -41.26 48.75 -22.28
CA TYR A 393 -40.61 48.16 -21.12
C TYR A 393 -39.09 48.43 -21.23
N PRO A 394 -38.35 48.67 -20.13
CA PRO A 394 -36.92 48.92 -20.22
C PRO A 394 -36.17 47.82 -20.99
N ASN A 395 -35.43 48.23 -22.02
CA ASN A 395 -34.71 47.31 -22.89
C ASN A 395 -33.42 46.81 -22.24
N THR A 396 -33.30 45.51 -22.09
CA THR A 396 -32.10 44.78 -21.71
C THR A 396 -31.47 44.22 -22.98
N THR A 397 -30.18 44.51 -23.19
CA THR A 397 -29.52 44.16 -24.45
C THR A 397 -29.52 42.64 -24.68
N GLY A 398 -30.09 42.21 -25.80
CA GLY A 398 -30.14 40.80 -26.20
C GLY A 398 -31.32 40.01 -25.62
N SER A 399 -32.20 40.64 -24.84
CA SER A 399 -33.44 40.04 -24.38
C SER A 399 -34.54 40.08 -25.45
N THR A 400 -35.47 39.14 -25.38
CA THR A 400 -36.73 39.10 -26.12
C THR A 400 -37.91 39.27 -25.17
N TYR A 401 -39.01 39.85 -25.66
CA TYR A 401 -40.17 40.20 -24.83
C TYR A 401 -41.44 39.59 -25.40
N ASP A 402 -42.16 38.83 -24.58
CA ASP A 402 -43.46 38.23 -24.93
C ASP A 402 -44.58 39.08 -24.32
N TRP A 403 -45.42 39.68 -25.16
CA TRP A 403 -46.51 40.55 -24.71
C TRP A 403 -47.87 39.84 -24.77
N VAL A 404 -48.65 39.99 -23.70
CA VAL A 404 -50.00 39.41 -23.61
C VAL A 404 -50.99 40.45 -23.11
N SER A 405 -52.04 40.71 -23.89
CA SER A 405 -53.09 41.67 -23.53
C SER A 405 -54.45 41.01 -23.30
N THR A 406 -55.26 41.61 -22.42
CA THR A 406 -56.69 41.28 -22.24
C THR A 406 -57.54 42.49 -22.64
N SER A 407 -58.56 42.28 -23.47
CA SER A 407 -59.41 43.36 -24.04
C SER A 407 -58.63 44.34 -24.94
N GLY A 408 -57.51 43.90 -25.49
CA GLY A 408 -56.73 44.59 -26.50
C GLY A 408 -55.93 43.58 -27.32
N ASP A 409 -55.52 43.97 -28.51
CA ASP A 409 -54.70 43.15 -29.40
C ASP A 409 -53.34 43.83 -29.58
N VAL A 410 -52.25 43.09 -29.34
CA VAL A 410 -50.91 43.51 -29.76
C VAL A 410 -50.85 43.44 -31.29
N THR A 411 -50.58 44.57 -31.92
CA THR A 411 -50.63 44.71 -33.39
C THR A 411 -49.27 44.84 -34.05
N ASP A 412 -48.24 45.27 -33.31
CA ASP A 412 -46.87 45.42 -33.80
C ASP A 412 -45.89 45.43 -32.61
N GLY A 413 -44.62 45.10 -32.86
CA GLY A 413 -43.54 45.15 -31.87
C GLY A 413 -43.35 43.91 -30.98
N GLU A 414 -44.06 42.80 -31.26
CA GLU A 414 -43.85 41.53 -30.54
C GLU A 414 -42.39 41.06 -30.60
N GLY A 415 -41.90 40.49 -29.49
CA GLY A 415 -40.50 40.11 -29.33
C GLY A 415 -39.56 41.27 -28.96
N THR A 416 -40.04 42.51 -28.94
CA THR A 416 -39.23 43.71 -28.64
C THR A 416 -39.68 44.45 -27.38
N SER A 417 -38.84 45.33 -26.85
CA SER A 417 -39.12 46.12 -25.65
C SER A 417 -40.26 47.14 -25.81
N ASP A 418 -40.73 47.36 -27.03
CA ASP A 418 -41.71 48.38 -27.38
C ASP A 418 -42.82 47.75 -28.23
N VAL A 419 -44.09 47.97 -27.87
CA VAL A 419 -45.24 47.29 -28.47
C VAL A 419 -46.37 48.28 -28.81
N ALA A 420 -47.13 48.01 -29.86
CA ALA A 420 -48.32 48.78 -30.23
C ALA A 420 -49.60 47.97 -29.99
N VAL A 421 -50.49 48.48 -29.14
CA VAL A 421 -51.72 47.78 -28.71
C VAL A 421 -52.96 48.54 -29.16
N SER A 422 -53.90 47.81 -29.77
CA SER A 422 -55.22 48.30 -30.13
C SER A 422 -56.25 47.81 -29.12
N TRP A 423 -56.79 48.72 -28.30
CA TRP A 423 -57.76 48.39 -27.25
C TRP A 423 -59.20 48.33 -27.80
N TRP A 424 -59.99 47.37 -27.34
CA TRP A 424 -61.38 47.19 -27.74
C TRP A 424 -62.32 46.96 -26.55
N GLY A 425 -63.62 47.15 -26.74
CA GLY A 425 -64.61 46.99 -25.67
C GLY A 425 -64.68 48.17 -24.68
N SER A 426 -64.98 47.88 -23.41
CA SER A 426 -65.08 48.86 -22.33
C SER A 426 -64.75 48.24 -20.97
N GLY A 427 -64.22 49.04 -20.05
CA GLY A 427 -63.88 48.59 -18.70
C GLY A 427 -62.44 48.07 -18.57
N ALA A 428 -62.20 47.10 -17.69
CA ALA A 428 -60.84 46.67 -17.34
C ALA A 428 -60.17 45.86 -18.47
N GLY A 429 -58.90 46.17 -18.71
CA GLY A 429 -57.98 45.38 -19.53
C GLY A 429 -56.60 45.31 -18.86
N THR A 430 -55.74 44.42 -19.34
CA THR A 430 -54.36 44.27 -18.86
C THR A 430 -53.41 44.14 -20.03
N LEU A 431 -52.20 44.65 -19.89
CA LEU A 431 -51.08 44.39 -20.78
C LEU A 431 -49.94 43.82 -19.92
N CYS A 432 -49.49 42.61 -20.23
CA CYS A 432 -48.43 41.93 -19.51
C CYS A 432 -47.24 41.69 -20.42
N VAL A 433 -46.04 41.67 -19.86
CA VAL A 433 -44.79 41.35 -20.56
C VAL A 433 -43.99 40.33 -19.76
N THR A 434 -43.42 39.35 -20.45
CA THR A 434 -42.43 38.41 -19.93
C THR A 434 -41.12 38.64 -20.68
N GLU A 435 -40.05 38.95 -19.96
CA GLU A 435 -38.71 39.13 -20.53
C GLU A 435 -37.94 37.80 -20.48
N THR A 436 -37.34 37.42 -21.61
CA THR A 436 -36.39 36.30 -21.70
C THR A 436 -35.03 36.84 -22.14
N ASN A 437 -33.98 36.62 -21.34
CA ASN A 437 -32.63 37.06 -21.72
C ASN A 437 -32.02 36.19 -22.83
N SER A 438 -30.87 36.63 -23.36
CA SER A 438 -30.12 35.89 -24.39
C SER A 438 -29.65 34.48 -23.97
N GLY A 439 -29.60 34.20 -22.66
CA GLY A 439 -29.29 32.88 -22.10
C GLY A 439 -30.49 31.94 -21.99
N GLY A 440 -31.70 32.39 -22.38
CA GLY A 440 -32.94 31.60 -22.33
C GLY A 440 -33.66 31.61 -20.99
N CYS A 441 -33.15 32.36 -20.00
CA CYS A 441 -33.83 32.55 -18.71
C CYS A 441 -34.98 33.55 -18.86
N SER A 442 -36.16 33.21 -18.36
CA SER A 442 -37.34 34.07 -18.38
C SER A 442 -37.67 34.57 -16.97
N GLY A 443 -37.96 35.86 -16.84
CA GLY A 443 -38.39 36.46 -15.58
C GLY A 443 -39.88 36.29 -15.33
N ASP A 444 -40.33 36.75 -14.16
CA ASP A 444 -41.75 36.83 -13.84
C ASP A 444 -42.51 37.77 -14.78
N GLN A 445 -43.79 37.44 -15.01
CA GLN A 445 -44.67 38.27 -15.80
C GLN A 445 -45.02 39.59 -15.08
N VAL A 446 -44.75 40.72 -15.73
CA VAL A 446 -45.11 42.05 -15.22
C VAL A 446 -46.35 42.57 -15.96
N CYS A 447 -47.38 43.02 -15.24
CA CYS A 447 -48.64 43.49 -15.83
C CYS A 447 -48.95 44.96 -15.52
N LEU A 448 -49.45 45.68 -16.52
CA LEU A 448 -50.06 47.00 -16.46
C LEU A 448 -51.58 46.87 -16.61
N SER A 449 -52.32 47.33 -15.60
CA SER A 449 -53.78 47.41 -15.67
C SER A 449 -54.23 48.71 -16.35
N VAL A 450 -55.15 48.59 -17.31
CA VAL A 450 -55.75 49.72 -18.02
C VAL A 450 -57.27 49.74 -17.86
N ASN A 451 -57.90 50.90 -18.04
CA ASN A 451 -59.35 51.04 -18.04
C ASN A 451 -59.83 51.73 -19.33
N ILE A 452 -60.51 50.96 -20.18
CA ILE A 452 -60.83 51.30 -21.55
C ILE A 452 -62.10 52.15 -21.60
N THR A 453 -61.97 53.34 -22.19
CA THR A 453 -63.10 54.25 -22.43
C THR A 453 -63.79 53.89 -23.76
N PRO A 454 -65.10 53.56 -23.76
CA PRO A 454 -65.81 53.22 -24.99
C PRO A 454 -66.06 54.44 -25.86
N VAL A 455 -66.00 54.26 -27.18
CA VAL A 455 -66.51 55.24 -28.15
C VAL A 455 -68.01 54.98 -28.35
N SER A 456 -68.87 55.84 -27.82
CA SER A 456 -70.33 55.74 -28.04
C SER A 456 -70.85 56.91 -28.88
N VAL A 457 -71.68 56.58 -29.87
CA VAL A 457 -72.67 57.51 -30.45
C VAL A 457 -74.01 57.10 -29.86
N SER A 458 -74.64 57.96 -29.07
CA SER A 458 -75.88 57.63 -28.35
C SER A 458 -77.12 57.89 -29.22
N GLU A 459 -77.95 56.86 -29.47
CA GLU A 459 -79.37 57.04 -29.77
C GLU A 459 -80.14 57.07 -28.44
N ILE A 460 -80.92 58.13 -28.20
CA ILE A 460 -81.84 58.22 -27.05
C ILE A 460 -83.25 57.90 -27.57
N ASP A 461 -83.77 56.75 -27.15
CA ASP A 461 -85.16 56.34 -27.38
C ASP A 461 -86.10 57.21 -26.53
N ASN A 462 -86.77 58.18 -27.16
CA ASN A 462 -87.76 59.02 -26.51
C ASN A 462 -89.13 58.84 -27.17
N SER A 463 -89.99 58.06 -26.51
CA SER A 463 -91.29 57.55 -26.98
C SER A 463 -92.43 58.58 -27.03
N ALA A 464 -92.13 59.88 -26.93
CA ALA A 464 -93.12 60.96 -26.88
C ALA A 464 -93.42 61.63 -28.24
N ILE A 465 -92.64 61.35 -29.30
CA ILE A 465 -92.79 61.96 -30.62
C ILE A 465 -93.17 60.90 -31.66
N GLU A 466 -94.40 60.99 -32.17
CA GLU A 466 -94.92 60.08 -33.20
C GLU A 466 -94.71 60.70 -34.58
N VAL A 467 -93.90 60.05 -35.41
CA VAL A 467 -93.62 60.44 -36.80
C VAL A 467 -93.97 59.24 -37.67
N PHE A 468 -94.93 59.40 -38.59
CA PHE A 468 -95.41 58.30 -39.42
C PHE A 468 -96.05 58.81 -40.73
N PRO A 469 -96.14 57.96 -41.77
CA PRO A 469 -95.47 56.68 -41.88
C PRO A 469 -93.96 56.87 -42.09
N THR A 470 -93.15 56.06 -41.41
CA THR A 470 -91.73 55.86 -41.73
C THR A 470 -91.54 54.39 -42.13
N PRO A 471 -91.34 54.08 -43.43
CA PRO A 471 -91.05 54.99 -44.55
C PRO A 471 -92.25 55.80 -45.07
N ALA A 472 -92.02 57.07 -45.43
CA ALA A 472 -92.99 57.93 -46.10
C ALA A 472 -92.93 57.75 -47.63
N SER A 473 -94.00 58.09 -48.36
CA SER A 473 -94.05 58.04 -49.83
C SER A 473 -94.39 59.40 -50.44
N THR A 474 -95.42 60.07 -49.93
CA THR A 474 -95.83 61.41 -50.39
C THR A 474 -95.97 62.40 -49.25
N GLU A 475 -96.46 61.99 -48.09
CA GLU A 475 -96.67 62.86 -46.93
C GLU A 475 -96.11 62.21 -45.66
N LEU A 476 -95.59 63.04 -44.75
CA LEU A 476 -95.08 62.65 -43.44
C LEU A 476 -95.85 63.41 -42.35
N PHE A 477 -96.51 62.68 -41.46
CA PHE A 477 -97.23 63.23 -40.32
C PHE A 477 -96.33 63.27 -39.09
N ILE A 478 -96.36 64.39 -38.38
CA ILE A 478 -95.61 64.62 -37.15
C ILE A 478 -96.59 65.05 -36.07
N ASN A 479 -96.71 64.24 -35.02
CA ASN A 479 -97.53 64.53 -33.85
C ASN A 479 -96.63 64.88 -32.66
N LEU A 480 -96.75 66.13 -32.21
CA LEU A 480 -96.01 66.74 -31.10
C LEU A 480 -96.87 66.95 -29.86
N SER A 481 -98.18 66.66 -29.92
CA SER A 481 -99.16 66.99 -28.87
C SER A 481 -98.86 66.33 -27.51
N LYS A 482 -98.16 65.19 -27.50
CA LYS A 482 -97.72 64.51 -26.28
C LYS A 482 -96.38 65.03 -25.74
N TRP A 483 -95.67 65.84 -26.53
CA TRP A 483 -94.30 66.26 -26.24
C TRP A 483 -94.20 67.73 -25.80
N SER A 484 -94.99 68.64 -26.37
CA SER A 484 -95.03 70.05 -25.94
C SER A 484 -96.32 70.75 -26.39
N SER A 485 -96.82 71.69 -25.57
CA SER A 485 -97.88 72.65 -25.95
C SER A 485 -97.31 73.95 -26.55
N GLU A 486 -95.99 74.10 -26.60
CA GLU A 486 -95.27 75.24 -27.17
C GLU A 486 -94.94 75.03 -28.66
N GLU A 487 -94.61 76.11 -29.36
CA GLU A 487 -94.23 76.07 -30.77
C GLU A 487 -92.86 75.39 -30.98
N ALA A 488 -92.83 74.33 -31.80
CA ALA A 488 -91.62 73.60 -32.14
C ALA A 488 -91.06 74.04 -33.51
N ASN A 489 -89.76 74.28 -33.59
CA ASN A 489 -89.01 74.42 -34.83
C ASN A 489 -88.67 73.03 -35.37
N LEU A 490 -89.29 72.68 -36.49
CA LEU A 490 -89.03 71.44 -37.22
C LEU A 490 -88.09 71.73 -38.38
N THR A 491 -86.99 70.99 -38.48
CA THR A 491 -86.06 71.08 -39.61
C THR A 491 -85.75 69.69 -40.14
N LEU A 492 -85.89 69.51 -41.45
CA LEU A 492 -85.56 68.27 -42.12
C LEU A 492 -84.23 68.45 -42.86
N ARG A 493 -83.31 67.52 -42.67
CA ARG A 493 -81.99 67.51 -43.31
C ARG A 493 -81.80 66.24 -44.12
N ASP A 494 -81.19 66.36 -45.30
CA ASP A 494 -80.77 65.20 -46.09
C ASP A 494 -79.55 64.50 -45.45
N ALA A 495 -79.14 63.34 -45.97
CA ALA A 495 -78.02 62.57 -45.45
C ALA A 495 -76.66 63.31 -45.45
N SER A 496 -76.55 64.43 -46.19
CA SER A 496 -75.37 65.30 -46.19
C SER A 496 -75.43 66.42 -45.13
N GLY A 497 -76.52 66.46 -44.34
CA GLY A 497 -76.75 67.47 -43.30
C GLY A 497 -77.35 68.78 -43.83
N ARG A 498 -77.59 68.90 -45.14
CA ARG A 498 -78.18 70.09 -45.76
C ARG A 498 -79.67 70.15 -45.42
N MET A 499 -80.10 71.32 -44.94
CA MET A 499 -81.51 71.57 -44.62
C MET A 499 -82.33 71.65 -45.91
N VAL A 500 -83.33 70.79 -46.02
CA VAL A 500 -84.22 70.71 -47.19
C VAL A 500 -85.61 71.26 -46.89
N TRP A 501 -85.99 71.33 -45.61
CA TRP A 501 -87.28 71.86 -45.19
C TRP A 501 -87.22 72.39 -43.76
N ALA A 502 -87.99 73.44 -43.47
CA ALA A 502 -88.17 73.96 -42.12
C ALA A 502 -89.55 74.60 -41.94
N LEU A 503 -90.16 74.39 -40.77
CA LEU A 503 -91.43 75.01 -40.40
C LEU A 503 -91.54 75.08 -38.88
N LYS A 504 -92.39 75.99 -38.39
CA LYS A 504 -92.83 76.02 -37.00
C LYS A 504 -94.23 75.43 -36.86
N ALA A 505 -94.46 74.58 -35.87
CA ALA A 505 -95.76 73.95 -35.64
C ALA A 505 -96.07 73.77 -34.15
N ILE A 506 -97.37 73.76 -33.83
CA ILE A 506 -97.91 73.45 -32.50
C ILE A 506 -98.85 72.23 -32.65
N ASN A 507 -98.79 71.29 -31.72
CA ASN A 507 -99.55 70.02 -31.68
C ASN A 507 -99.27 69.01 -32.81
N GLN A 508 -99.58 69.33 -34.07
CA GLN A 508 -99.38 68.40 -35.18
C GLN A 508 -99.16 69.15 -36.50
N THR A 509 -98.42 68.52 -37.42
CA THR A 509 -98.23 69.04 -38.77
C THR A 509 -97.99 67.91 -39.77
N THR A 510 -98.09 68.24 -41.05
CA THR A 510 -97.80 67.32 -42.17
C THR A 510 -96.81 67.97 -43.12
N ILE A 511 -95.84 67.19 -43.58
CA ILE A 511 -94.84 67.60 -44.57
C ILE A 511 -95.15 66.90 -45.89
N ASP A 512 -95.28 67.66 -46.97
CA ASP A 512 -95.29 67.09 -48.33
C ASP A 512 -93.85 66.75 -48.74
N MET A 513 -93.61 65.46 -48.96
CA MET A 513 -92.32 64.86 -49.28
C MET A 513 -92.21 64.48 -50.77
N SER A 514 -93.27 64.70 -51.56
CA SER A 514 -93.35 64.23 -52.96
C SER A 514 -92.27 64.81 -53.89
N SER A 515 -91.74 65.99 -53.55
CA SER A 515 -90.68 66.68 -54.31
C SER A 515 -89.26 66.33 -53.87
N LEU A 516 -89.10 65.54 -52.80
CA LEU A 516 -87.79 65.18 -52.25
C LEU A 516 -87.28 63.84 -52.82
N PRO A 517 -85.96 63.71 -53.11
CA PRO A 517 -85.37 62.44 -53.54
C PRO A 517 -85.53 61.32 -52.52
N ARG A 518 -85.64 60.07 -52.99
CA ARG A 518 -85.65 58.88 -52.11
C ARG A 518 -84.35 58.79 -51.31
N GLY A 519 -84.46 58.49 -50.02
CA GLY A 519 -83.29 58.44 -49.13
C GLY A 519 -83.60 58.58 -47.64
N SER A 520 -82.55 58.63 -46.83
CA SER A 520 -82.65 58.88 -45.39
C SER A 520 -82.53 60.36 -45.08
N TYR A 521 -83.44 60.83 -44.23
CA TYR A 521 -83.49 62.19 -43.73
C TYR A 521 -83.44 62.19 -42.21
N ILE A 522 -82.95 63.28 -41.64
CA ILE A 522 -82.98 63.53 -40.19
C ILE A 522 -83.95 64.67 -39.95
N LEU A 523 -85.04 64.37 -39.24
CA LEU A 523 -85.95 65.37 -38.71
C LEU A 523 -85.41 65.81 -37.35
N GLN A 524 -84.95 67.05 -37.28
CA GLN A 524 -84.56 67.71 -36.03
C GLN A 524 -85.73 68.57 -35.53
N ILE A 525 -86.01 68.45 -34.25
CA ILE A 525 -87.13 69.08 -33.57
C ILE A 525 -86.57 69.86 -32.38
N ASP A 526 -86.80 71.17 -32.37
CA ASP A 526 -86.26 72.08 -31.37
C ASP A 526 -87.39 72.92 -30.75
N VAL A 527 -87.55 72.84 -29.43
CA VAL A 527 -88.54 73.59 -28.65
C VAL A 527 -87.77 74.42 -27.63
N GLN A 528 -88.15 75.69 -27.47
CA GLN A 528 -87.50 76.56 -26.50
C GLN A 528 -87.51 75.94 -25.10
N GLY A 529 -86.31 75.68 -24.56
CA GLY A 529 -86.13 75.12 -23.22
C GLY A 529 -86.01 73.59 -23.15
N LEU A 530 -86.14 72.87 -24.27
CA LEU A 530 -85.88 71.42 -24.35
C LEU A 530 -84.64 71.13 -25.18
N THR A 531 -84.04 69.96 -24.98
CA THR A 531 -82.92 69.50 -25.80
C THR A 531 -83.40 69.19 -27.22
N PRO A 532 -82.69 69.67 -28.27
CA PRO A 532 -83.03 69.34 -29.65
C PRO A 532 -83.03 67.82 -29.83
N THR A 533 -84.12 67.29 -30.39
CA THR A 533 -84.30 65.84 -30.60
C THR A 533 -84.25 65.54 -32.08
N HIS A 534 -83.65 64.40 -32.45
CA HIS A 534 -83.50 63.97 -33.84
C HIS A 534 -84.23 62.65 -34.05
N LYS A 535 -84.99 62.56 -35.15
CA LYS A 535 -85.66 61.34 -35.57
C LYS A 535 -85.31 61.03 -37.02
N ARG A 536 -84.87 59.80 -37.28
CA ARG A 536 -84.58 59.34 -38.63
C ARG A 536 -85.89 59.07 -39.38
N VAL A 537 -85.99 59.62 -40.60
CA VAL A 537 -87.10 59.44 -41.52
C VAL A 537 -86.57 58.81 -42.80
N ILE A 538 -87.29 57.84 -43.35
CA ILE A 538 -86.93 57.18 -44.62
C ILE A 538 -88.01 57.53 -45.64
N LEU A 539 -87.61 57.98 -46.83
CA LEU A 539 -88.50 58.28 -47.95
C LEU A 539 -88.31 57.23 -49.06
N ASN A 540 -89.39 56.56 -49.45
CA ASN A 540 -89.39 55.39 -50.34
C ASN A 540 -89.62 55.67 -51.81
#